data_AF-A0AA41EB86-F1
#
_entry.id   AF-A0AA41EB86-F1
#
_cell.length_a   1.000
_cell.length_b   1.000
_cell.length_c   1.000
_cell.angle_alpha   90.00
_cell.angle_beta   90.00
_cell.angle_gamma   90.00
#
_symmetry.space_group_name_H-M   'P 1'
#
loop_
_entity.id
_entity.type
_entity.pdbx_description
1 polymer ?
#
loop_
_entity_poly.entity_id
_entity_poly.type
_entity_poly.pdbx_seq_one_letter_code
_entity_poly.pdbx_strand_id
1 'polypeptide(L)'
;MNARGPRSAVASLCALITTLALALACAGLQPRSAHAAGSSAGFAQLARACAPNIDPDTLAALVRTESGFNPYAIGVVGGHLTRQPASLDEARATASELAARGFSYSVGLAQVNERNFAKYGLDDTTMFEPCRNLRAGGAILTECFARSSNTGRPAQAALRAALSCYYSGNFTTGFSSGYVSRVVASAQRNAREGGVKPIPVVRDVPPPARQRRMDAAATTPPERARRLASPAASADAPSCHARPVVMMCRGLSASQAKRLCVRCLDQ
;
A
#
# COMPACT_ATOMS: atom_id res chain seq x y z
N MET A 1 -45.08 -83.00 -26.87
CA MET A 1 -44.64 -83.99 -25.86
C MET A 1 -43.20 -83.68 -25.50
N ASN A 2 -42.91 -83.65 -24.19
CA ASN A 2 -41.65 -83.55 -23.42
C ASN A 2 -40.30 -83.73 -24.17
N ALA A 3 -39.17 -83.13 -23.77
CA ALA A 3 -38.59 -83.04 -22.43
C ALA A 3 -37.44 -81.98 -22.37
N ARG A 4 -37.34 -81.18 -21.30
CA ARG A 4 -36.30 -81.16 -20.22
C ARG A 4 -34.82 -80.95 -20.67
N GLY A 5 -34.18 -79.91 -20.09
CA GLY A 5 -32.74 -79.55 -20.19
C GLY A 5 -31.77 -80.54 -19.50
N PRO A 6 -30.52 -80.20 -19.06
CA PRO A 6 -30.09 -78.92 -18.44
C PRO A 6 -28.60 -78.44 -18.62
N ARG A 7 -28.35 -77.18 -18.21
CA ARG A 7 -27.25 -76.58 -17.40
C ARG A 7 -25.72 -76.85 -17.59
N SER A 8 -24.99 -75.74 -17.34
CA SER A 8 -23.62 -75.59 -16.76
C SER A 8 -22.44 -75.69 -17.74
N ALA A 9 -21.31 -74.97 -17.62
CA ALA A 9 -20.78 -73.87 -16.80
C ALA A 9 -19.34 -73.56 -17.34
N VAL A 10 -18.65 -72.58 -16.74
CA VAL A 10 -17.17 -72.39 -16.70
C VAL A 10 -16.57 -71.69 -17.94
N ALA A 11 -16.27 -70.38 -17.92
CA ALA A 11 -15.20 -69.62 -17.24
C ALA A 11 -13.87 -69.52 -18.01
N SER A 12 -13.40 -68.26 -18.09
CA SER A 12 -12.00 -67.80 -18.06
C SER A 12 -11.06 -67.92 -19.27
N LEU A 13 -10.58 -66.72 -19.63
CA LEU A 13 -9.16 -66.30 -19.75
C LEU A 13 -8.61 -65.95 -21.15
N CYS A 14 -7.86 -64.83 -21.12
CA CYS A 14 -6.86 -64.35 -22.09
C CYS A 14 -7.39 -63.79 -23.42
N ALA A 15 -6.86 -62.73 -24.02
CA ALA A 15 -5.95 -61.64 -23.69
C ALA A 15 -5.85 -60.82 -25.00
N LEU A 16 -5.33 -59.59 -24.94
CA LEU A 16 -4.87 -58.76 -26.06
C LEU A 16 -5.94 -58.12 -26.98
N ILE A 17 -6.38 -56.92 -26.61
CA ILE A 17 -6.59 -55.84 -27.58
C ILE A 17 -5.84 -54.61 -27.06
N THR A 18 -4.55 -54.57 -27.36
CA THR A 18 -3.71 -53.37 -27.25
C THR A 18 -3.80 -52.56 -28.55
N THR A 19 -3.76 -51.24 -28.39
CA THR A 19 -3.52 -50.17 -29.38
C THR A 19 -4.77 -49.49 -29.97
N LEU A 20 -5.29 -48.51 -29.24
CA LEU A 20 -5.92 -47.33 -29.85
C LEU A 20 -5.58 -46.07 -29.05
N ALA A 21 -4.70 -45.26 -29.65
CA ALA A 21 -4.55 -43.81 -29.53
C ALA A 21 -4.65 -43.17 -28.12
N LEU A 22 -3.49 -43.02 -27.45
CA LEU A 22 -3.30 -42.04 -26.38
C LEU A 22 -2.49 -40.85 -26.93
N ALA A 23 -3.18 -39.97 -27.66
CA ALA A 23 -2.71 -38.62 -27.92
C ALA A 23 -3.76 -37.68 -27.35
N LEU A 24 -3.48 -37.02 -26.22
CA LEU A 24 -3.76 -35.61 -25.97
C LEU A 24 -3.45 -35.25 -24.50
N ALA A 25 -2.59 -34.23 -24.35
CA ALA A 25 -2.50 -33.33 -23.21
C ALA A 25 -1.87 -33.87 -21.90
N CYS A 26 -0.58 -34.21 -21.94
CA CYS A 26 0.33 -33.78 -20.86
C CYS A 26 0.72 -32.30 -21.09
N ALA A 27 -0.27 -31.40 -21.11
CA ALA A 27 -0.03 -29.98 -20.92
C ALA A 27 -0.12 -29.74 -19.41
N GLY A 28 1.00 -29.29 -18.83
CA GLY A 28 1.23 -29.28 -17.39
C GLY A 28 0.03 -28.81 -16.57
N LEU A 29 -0.46 -29.69 -15.69
CA LEU A 29 -0.99 -29.27 -14.41
C LEU A 29 0.20 -28.72 -13.60
N GLN A 30 0.63 -27.51 -13.96
CA GLN A 30 1.27 -26.66 -12.98
C GLN A 30 0.19 -26.43 -11.91
N PRO A 31 0.44 -26.77 -10.63
CA PRO A 31 -0.40 -26.23 -9.57
C PRO A 31 -0.36 -24.71 -9.77
N ARG A 32 -1.51 -24.10 -10.05
CA ARG A 32 -1.63 -22.65 -10.00
C ARG A 32 -1.30 -22.26 -8.58
N SER A 33 -0.05 -21.92 -8.35
CA SER A 33 0.44 -21.34 -7.12
C SER A 33 -0.53 -20.23 -6.73
N ALA A 34 -1.24 -20.43 -5.63
CA ALA A 34 -2.07 -19.44 -4.98
C ALA A 34 -1.19 -18.34 -4.35
N HIS A 35 -0.34 -17.72 -5.17
CA HIS A 35 0.65 -16.72 -4.76
C HIS A 35 0.37 -15.34 -5.42
N ALA A 36 -0.71 -15.18 -6.17
CA ALA A 36 -1.00 -13.93 -6.86
C ALA A 36 -1.64 -12.84 -5.97
N ALA A 37 -2.17 -13.20 -4.80
CA ALA A 37 -2.77 -12.22 -3.87
C ALA A 37 -1.74 -11.56 -2.94
N GLY A 38 -0.48 -12.03 -2.92
CA GLY A 38 0.54 -11.65 -1.92
C GLY A 38 1.73 -10.84 -2.44
N SER A 39 1.77 -10.46 -3.74
CA SER A 39 2.87 -9.65 -4.27
C SER A 39 2.51 -8.16 -4.29
N SER A 40 3.50 -7.30 -4.02
CA SER A 40 3.38 -5.83 -4.13
C SER A 40 2.89 -5.41 -5.53
N ALA A 41 3.27 -6.14 -6.58
CA ALA A 41 2.81 -5.94 -7.94
C ALA A 41 1.31 -6.25 -8.13
N GLY A 42 0.81 -7.32 -7.49
CA GLY A 42 -0.61 -7.69 -7.52
C GLY A 42 -1.50 -6.64 -6.84
N PHE A 43 -1.08 -6.13 -5.68
CA PHE A 43 -1.83 -5.06 -5.00
C PHE A 43 -1.85 -3.76 -5.81
N ALA A 44 -0.74 -3.38 -6.45
CA ALA A 44 -0.69 -2.16 -7.24
C ALA A 44 -1.66 -2.18 -8.44
N GLN A 45 -1.95 -3.35 -9.01
CA GLN A 45 -2.98 -3.49 -10.05
C GLN A 45 -4.39 -3.35 -9.48
N LEU A 46 -4.67 -3.99 -8.34
CA LEU A 46 -5.94 -3.87 -7.64
C LEU A 46 -6.22 -2.42 -7.23
N ALA A 47 -5.22 -1.73 -6.67
CA ALA A 47 -5.31 -0.32 -6.29
C ALA A 47 -5.71 0.57 -7.47
N ARG A 48 -5.07 0.40 -8.63
CA ARG A 48 -5.40 1.15 -9.86
C ARG A 48 -6.81 0.88 -10.38
N ALA A 49 -7.27 -0.36 -10.27
CA ALA A 49 -8.61 -0.73 -10.75
C ALA A 49 -9.72 -0.22 -9.82
N CYS A 50 -9.48 -0.23 -8.50
CA CYS A 50 -10.54 -0.07 -7.51
C CYS A 50 -10.58 1.33 -6.87
N ALA A 51 -9.46 2.02 -6.82
CA ALA A 51 -9.32 3.37 -6.26
C ALA A 51 -8.36 4.24 -7.12
N PRO A 52 -8.69 4.51 -8.40
CA PRO A 52 -7.79 5.18 -9.35
C PRO A 52 -7.42 6.63 -8.98
N ASN A 53 -8.16 7.23 -8.04
CA ASN A 53 -7.94 8.57 -7.49
C ASN A 53 -6.89 8.62 -6.36
N ILE A 54 -6.36 7.47 -5.93
CA ILE A 54 -5.31 7.40 -4.91
C ILE A 54 -4.06 6.80 -5.55
N ASP A 55 -2.91 7.40 -5.30
CA ASP A 55 -1.64 6.82 -5.73
C ASP A 55 -1.46 5.41 -5.12
N PRO A 56 -1.11 4.39 -5.93
CA PRO A 56 -1.03 3.01 -5.45
C PRO A 56 -0.12 2.80 -4.24
N ASP A 57 0.98 3.55 -4.12
CA ASP A 57 1.92 3.43 -3.00
C ASP A 57 1.32 4.01 -1.72
N THR A 58 0.56 5.11 -1.85
CA THR A 58 -0.19 5.71 -0.75
C THR A 58 -1.27 4.76 -0.24
N LEU A 59 -2.04 4.16 -1.15
CA LEU A 59 -3.07 3.19 -0.78
C LEU A 59 -2.46 1.91 -0.17
N ALA A 60 -1.32 1.44 -0.68
CA ALA A 60 -0.60 0.31 -0.12
C ALA A 60 -0.08 0.60 1.30
N ALA A 61 0.38 1.82 1.56
CA ALA A 61 0.84 2.24 2.89
C ALA A 61 -0.31 2.32 3.90
N LEU A 62 -1.47 2.81 3.46
CA LEU A 62 -2.70 2.80 4.23
C LEU A 62 -3.12 1.37 4.55
N VAL A 63 -3.34 0.52 3.54
CA VAL A 63 -3.82 -0.87 3.70
C VAL A 63 -2.86 -1.71 4.54
N ARG A 64 -1.53 -1.54 4.40
CA ARG A 64 -0.57 -2.22 5.28
C ARG A 64 -0.79 -1.84 6.74
N THR A 65 -1.03 -0.56 7.02
CA THR A 65 -1.26 -0.06 8.38
C THR A 65 -2.62 -0.50 8.92
N GLU A 66 -3.64 -0.54 8.08
CA GLU A 66 -5.01 -0.87 8.45
C GLU A 66 -5.22 -2.36 8.71
N SER A 67 -4.76 -3.21 7.78
CA SER A 67 -5.10 -4.63 7.77
C SER A 67 -3.91 -5.56 7.55
N GLY A 68 -2.73 -5.02 7.27
CA GLY A 68 -1.60 -5.85 6.82
C GLY A 68 -1.90 -6.60 5.52
N PHE A 69 -2.78 -6.06 4.66
CA PHE A 69 -3.31 -6.71 3.46
C PHE A 69 -4.22 -7.92 3.72
N ASN A 70 -4.77 -8.09 4.93
CA ASN A 70 -5.78 -9.10 5.20
C ASN A 70 -7.18 -8.62 4.73
N PRO A 71 -7.80 -9.24 3.70
CA PRO A 71 -9.10 -8.82 3.20
C PRO A 71 -10.25 -9.13 4.15
N TYR A 72 -10.03 -9.97 5.17
CA TYR A 72 -11.04 -10.36 6.17
C TYR A 72 -10.80 -9.72 7.53
N ALA A 73 -9.90 -8.73 7.61
CA ALA A 73 -9.59 -8.05 8.85
C ALA A 73 -10.83 -7.37 9.45
N ILE A 74 -11.01 -7.51 10.77
CA ILE A 74 -12.03 -6.83 11.56
C ILE A 74 -11.37 -6.15 12.75
N GLY A 75 -11.54 -4.83 12.83
CA GLY A 75 -11.16 -4.02 14.00
C GLY A 75 -12.41 -3.68 14.81
N VAL A 76 -12.34 -3.75 16.13
CA VAL A 76 -13.47 -3.38 17.02
C VAL A 76 -13.12 -2.12 17.79
N VAL A 77 -13.98 -1.11 17.76
CA VAL A 77 -13.76 0.14 18.51
C VAL A 77 -13.88 -0.16 20.01
N GLY A 78 -12.82 0.14 20.76
CA GLY A 78 -12.76 -0.12 22.21
C GLY A 78 -12.57 -1.59 22.59
N GLY A 79 -12.25 -2.48 21.63
CA GLY A 79 -12.06 -3.90 21.88
C GLY A 79 -11.17 -4.57 20.85
N HIS A 80 -11.09 -5.90 20.90
CA HIS A 80 -10.41 -6.71 19.89
C HIS A 80 -11.04 -8.10 19.81
N LEU A 81 -10.89 -8.75 18.66
CA LEU A 81 -11.20 -10.17 18.51
C LEU A 81 -10.05 -11.00 19.07
N THR A 82 -10.36 -12.17 19.63
CA THR A 82 -9.35 -13.12 20.12
C THR A 82 -8.43 -13.63 19.00
N ARG A 83 -8.98 -13.74 17.78
CA ARG A 83 -8.24 -13.96 16.53
C ARG A 83 -8.98 -13.30 15.37
N GLN A 84 -8.27 -13.05 14.27
CA GLN A 84 -8.89 -12.57 13.04
C GLN A 84 -9.60 -13.72 12.29
N PRO A 85 -10.64 -13.42 11.49
CA PRO A 85 -11.27 -14.41 10.61
C PRO A 85 -10.29 -15.00 9.60
N ALA A 86 -10.39 -16.31 9.38
CA ALA A 86 -9.57 -17.04 8.41
C ALA A 86 -10.26 -17.20 7.04
N SER A 87 -11.57 -16.95 6.97
CA SER A 87 -12.38 -17.07 5.76
C SER A 87 -13.42 -15.96 5.66
N LEU A 88 -13.99 -15.79 4.47
CA LEU A 88 -15.08 -14.85 4.24
C LEU A 88 -16.32 -15.18 5.08
N ASP A 89 -16.64 -16.46 5.25
CA ASP A 89 -17.80 -16.89 6.05
C ASP A 89 -17.59 -16.58 7.53
N GLU A 90 -16.39 -16.83 8.08
CA GLU A 90 -16.06 -16.41 9.45
C GLU A 90 -16.14 -14.90 9.61
N ALA A 91 -15.67 -14.14 8.62
CA ALA A 91 -15.67 -12.68 8.66
C ALA A 91 -17.10 -12.12 8.67
N ARG A 92 -17.98 -12.66 7.81
CA ARG A 92 -19.40 -12.28 7.76
C ARG A 92 -20.14 -12.67 9.04
N ALA A 93 -19.94 -13.88 9.54
CA ALA A 93 -20.56 -14.32 10.79
C ALA A 93 -20.11 -13.44 11.97
N THR A 94 -18.83 -13.10 12.04
CA THR A 94 -18.28 -12.22 13.09
C THR A 94 -18.83 -10.80 13.00
N ALA A 95 -18.89 -10.22 11.80
CA ALA A 95 -19.47 -8.89 11.60
C ALA A 95 -20.96 -8.85 11.96
N SER A 96 -21.72 -9.90 11.60
CA SER A 96 -23.13 -10.04 11.97
C SER A 96 -23.32 -10.07 13.49
N GLU A 97 -22.47 -10.81 14.21
CA GLU A 97 -22.50 -10.89 15.68
C GLU A 97 -22.16 -9.52 16.32
N LEU A 98 -21.15 -8.82 15.80
CA LEU A 98 -20.79 -7.49 16.27
C LEU A 98 -21.93 -6.49 16.05
N ALA A 99 -22.58 -6.54 14.89
CA ALA A 99 -23.74 -5.69 14.56
C ALA A 99 -24.93 -5.98 15.50
N ALA A 100 -25.27 -7.26 15.70
CA ALA A 100 -26.36 -7.66 16.59
C ALA A 100 -26.16 -7.21 18.05
N ARG A 101 -24.89 -7.11 18.47
CA ARG A 101 -24.50 -6.65 19.81
C ARG A 101 -24.23 -5.15 19.90
N GLY A 102 -24.40 -4.40 18.81
CA GLY A 102 -24.25 -2.95 18.78
C GLY A 102 -22.80 -2.45 18.91
N PHE A 103 -21.81 -3.28 18.55
CA PHE A 103 -20.42 -2.82 18.49
C PHE A 103 -20.20 -1.90 17.29
N SER A 104 -19.26 -0.96 17.45
CA SER A 104 -18.66 -0.28 16.31
C SER A 104 -17.42 -1.03 15.84
N TYR A 105 -17.31 -1.33 14.55
CA TYR A 105 -16.30 -2.18 13.94
C TYR A 105 -15.93 -1.79 12.50
N SER A 106 -14.66 -1.94 12.17
CA SER A 106 -14.12 -1.72 10.82
C SER A 106 -13.83 -3.03 10.12
N VAL A 107 -13.97 -3.06 8.79
CA VAL A 107 -13.81 -4.29 8.00
C VAL A 107 -12.91 -4.13 6.78
N GLY A 108 -12.25 -5.22 6.42
CA GLY A 108 -11.55 -5.43 5.16
C GLY A 108 -10.22 -4.70 5.03
N LEU A 109 -9.70 -4.66 3.81
CA LEU A 109 -8.37 -4.13 3.47
C LEU A 109 -8.15 -2.70 3.98
N ALA A 110 -9.15 -1.84 3.80
CA ALA A 110 -9.10 -0.44 4.15
C ALA A 110 -9.72 -0.14 5.53
N GLN A 111 -10.17 -1.17 6.28
CA GLN A 111 -10.79 -1.00 7.60
C GLN A 111 -11.92 0.04 7.60
N VAL A 112 -12.83 -0.06 6.63
CA VAL A 112 -13.99 0.83 6.55
C VAL A 112 -14.91 0.54 7.73
N ASN A 113 -15.23 1.56 8.51
CA ASN A 113 -16.11 1.43 9.68
C ASN A 113 -17.59 1.29 9.27
N GLU A 114 -18.35 0.50 10.01
CA GLU A 114 -19.76 0.17 9.75
C GLU A 114 -20.65 1.41 9.62
N ARG A 115 -20.35 2.48 10.37
CA ARG A 115 -21.09 3.76 10.28
C ARG A 115 -21.03 4.41 8.90
N ASN A 116 -20.07 4.02 8.08
CA ASN A 116 -19.84 4.58 6.74
C ASN A 116 -20.38 3.69 5.62
N PHE A 117 -20.87 2.48 5.91
CA PHE A 117 -21.24 1.50 4.86
C PHE A 117 -22.29 2.04 3.90
N ALA A 118 -23.42 2.55 4.43
CA ALA A 118 -24.48 3.11 3.62
C ALA A 118 -24.00 4.27 2.72
N LYS A 119 -23.13 5.15 3.27
CA LYS A 119 -22.59 6.30 2.54
C LYS A 119 -21.71 5.89 1.35
N TYR A 120 -20.96 4.80 1.47
CA TYR A 120 -20.01 4.36 0.43
C TYR A 120 -20.43 3.07 -0.28
N GLY A 121 -21.69 2.66 -0.15
CA GLY A 121 -22.27 1.54 -0.89
C GLY A 121 -21.70 0.17 -0.52
N LEU A 122 -21.40 -0.03 0.77
CA LEU A 122 -21.11 -1.35 1.34
C LEU A 122 -22.35 -1.89 2.07
N ASP A 123 -22.46 -3.21 2.09
CA ASP A 123 -23.47 -3.97 2.82
C ASP A 123 -22.85 -5.28 3.37
N ASP A 124 -23.62 -6.04 4.13
CA ASP A 124 -23.18 -7.28 4.79
C ASP A 124 -22.60 -8.31 3.82
N THR A 125 -22.99 -8.26 2.55
CA THR A 125 -22.51 -9.19 1.51
C THR A 125 -21.25 -8.69 0.84
N THR A 126 -21.08 -7.36 0.71
CA THR A 126 -20.03 -6.75 -0.11
C THR A 126 -18.88 -6.13 0.69
N MET A 127 -19.03 -5.95 2.00
CA MET A 127 -18.08 -5.19 2.82
C MET A 127 -16.65 -5.76 2.87
N PHE A 128 -16.48 -7.07 2.64
CA PHE A 128 -15.19 -7.75 2.53
C PHE A 128 -14.74 -7.99 1.08
N GLU A 129 -15.52 -7.59 0.07
CA GLU A 129 -15.07 -7.67 -1.32
C GLU A 129 -13.93 -6.66 -1.53
N PRO A 130 -12.71 -7.10 -1.90
CA PRO A 130 -11.53 -6.25 -1.90
C PRO A 130 -11.71 -4.94 -2.69
N CYS A 131 -12.31 -5.00 -3.88
CA CYS A 131 -12.42 -3.83 -4.74
C CYS A 131 -13.42 -2.79 -4.19
N ARG A 132 -14.59 -3.23 -3.73
CA ARG A 132 -15.58 -2.37 -3.08
C ARG A 132 -15.05 -1.77 -1.79
N ASN A 133 -14.35 -2.55 -0.96
CA ASN A 133 -13.75 -2.07 0.28
C ASN A 133 -12.68 -1.01 0.00
N LEU A 134 -11.79 -1.24 -0.99
CA LEU A 134 -10.79 -0.25 -1.41
C LEU A 134 -11.42 1.01 -2.02
N ARG A 135 -12.51 0.88 -2.78
CA ARG A 135 -13.24 2.03 -3.32
C ARG A 135 -13.82 2.90 -2.21
N ALA A 136 -14.44 2.28 -1.20
CA ALA A 136 -14.98 2.97 -0.04
C ALA A 136 -13.86 3.66 0.78
N GLY A 137 -12.77 2.95 1.09
CA GLY A 137 -11.60 3.54 1.76
C GLY A 137 -10.98 4.70 0.97
N GLY A 138 -10.78 4.52 -0.34
CA GLY A 138 -10.26 5.56 -1.22
C GLY A 138 -11.16 6.80 -1.26
N ALA A 139 -12.49 6.62 -1.24
CA ALA A 139 -13.45 7.72 -1.17
C ALA A 139 -13.37 8.48 0.17
N ILE A 140 -13.28 7.76 1.30
CA ILE A 140 -13.10 8.36 2.64
C ILE A 140 -11.83 9.20 2.68
N LEU A 141 -10.69 8.66 2.22
CA LEU A 141 -9.43 9.38 2.19
C LEU A 141 -9.50 10.63 1.31
N THR A 142 -10.17 10.52 0.15
CA THR A 142 -10.36 11.65 -0.78
C THR A 142 -11.19 12.76 -0.16
N GLU A 143 -12.28 12.42 0.54
CA GLU A 143 -13.11 13.41 1.24
C GLU A 143 -12.33 14.10 2.36
N CYS A 144 -11.59 13.34 3.16
CA CYS A 144 -10.72 13.88 4.19
C CYS A 144 -9.63 14.80 3.60
N PHE A 145 -9.07 14.45 2.45
CA PHE A 145 -8.07 15.26 1.75
C PHE A 145 -8.66 16.54 1.17
N ALA A 146 -9.86 16.49 0.59
CA ALA A 146 -10.54 17.67 0.10
C ALA A 146 -10.80 18.65 1.26
N ARG A 147 -11.30 18.15 2.40
CA ARG A 147 -11.55 18.97 3.59
C ARG A 147 -10.27 19.58 4.16
N SER A 148 -9.17 18.81 4.23
CA SER A 148 -7.89 19.32 4.76
C SER A 148 -7.22 20.30 3.80
N SER A 149 -7.33 20.10 2.49
CA SER A 149 -6.78 21.01 1.47
C SER A 149 -7.45 22.38 1.48
N ASN A 150 -8.75 22.43 1.82
CA ASN A 150 -9.49 23.68 1.95
C ASN A 150 -9.06 24.54 3.16
N THR A 151 -8.11 24.08 3.98
CA THR A 151 -7.56 24.85 5.11
C THR A 151 -6.29 25.63 4.76
N GLY A 152 -5.90 25.68 3.47
CA GLY A 152 -4.68 26.36 3.01
C GLY A 152 -3.38 25.61 3.29
N ARG A 153 -3.48 24.36 3.77
CA ARG A 153 -2.33 23.50 4.02
C ARG A 153 -1.58 23.18 2.72
N PRO A 154 -0.23 23.12 2.74
CA PRO A 154 0.53 22.49 1.67
C PRO A 154 0.06 21.05 1.45
N ALA A 155 0.16 20.54 0.21
CA ALA A 155 -0.38 19.25 -0.18
C ALA A 155 0.05 18.09 0.76
N GLN A 156 1.32 18.05 1.18
CA GLN A 156 1.81 17.06 2.13
C GLN A 156 1.16 17.15 3.51
N ALA A 157 1.08 18.35 4.05
CA ALA A 157 0.42 18.59 5.34
C ALA A 157 -1.09 18.31 5.26
N ALA A 158 -1.71 18.56 4.11
CA ALA A 158 -3.10 18.23 3.84
C ALA A 158 -3.31 16.71 3.79
N LEU A 159 -2.42 15.94 3.15
CA LEU A 159 -2.47 14.48 3.14
C LEU A 159 -2.29 13.89 4.54
N ARG A 160 -1.30 14.34 5.30
CA ARG A 160 -1.09 13.86 6.68
C ARG A 160 -2.29 14.20 7.58
N ALA A 161 -2.90 15.38 7.41
CA ALA A 161 -4.16 15.73 8.07
C ALA A 161 -5.32 14.83 7.59
N ALA A 162 -5.37 14.49 6.31
CA ALA A 162 -6.38 13.59 5.76
C ALA A 162 -6.26 12.18 6.36
N LEU A 163 -5.04 11.67 6.57
CA LEU A 163 -4.80 10.40 7.27
C LEU A 163 -5.28 10.46 8.72
N SER A 164 -5.06 11.57 9.43
CA SER A 164 -5.66 11.75 10.76
C SER A 164 -7.19 11.71 10.71
N CYS A 165 -7.78 12.37 9.72
CA CYS A 165 -9.22 12.36 9.49
C CYS A 165 -9.74 10.97 9.13
N TYR A 166 -9.00 10.21 8.34
CA TYR A 166 -9.33 8.83 8.00
C TYR A 166 -9.46 7.98 9.26
N TYR A 167 -8.47 8.07 10.15
CA TYR A 167 -8.42 7.33 11.40
C TYR A 167 -9.51 7.72 12.41
N SER A 168 -9.80 9.01 12.55
CA SER A 168 -10.52 9.54 13.72
C SER A 168 -11.59 10.59 13.42
N GLY A 169 -11.81 10.92 12.16
CA GLY A 169 -12.76 11.95 11.73
C GLY A 169 -12.27 13.40 11.87
N ASN A 170 -11.10 13.64 12.48
CA ASN A 170 -10.52 14.97 12.68
C ASN A 170 -9.03 15.06 12.29
N PHE A 171 -8.51 16.27 12.16
CA PHE A 171 -7.15 16.52 11.64
C PHE A 171 -6.02 16.42 12.68
N THR A 172 -6.30 16.03 13.94
CA THR A 172 -5.32 16.05 15.04
C THR A 172 -5.09 14.69 15.70
N THR A 173 -6.15 13.94 16.02
CA THR A 173 -6.05 12.72 16.83
C THR A 173 -5.13 11.66 16.23
N GLY A 174 -5.08 11.52 14.90
CA GLY A 174 -4.19 10.57 14.24
C GLY A 174 -2.70 10.92 14.35
N PHE A 175 -2.36 12.18 14.61
CA PHE A 175 -0.99 12.56 14.95
C PHE A 175 -0.67 12.17 16.39
N SER A 176 -1.54 12.53 17.34
CA SER A 176 -1.36 12.23 18.77
C SER A 176 -1.34 10.73 19.07
N SER A 177 -2.09 9.92 18.31
CA SER A 177 -2.09 8.45 18.43
C SER A 177 -0.91 7.76 17.72
N GLY A 178 -0.06 8.53 17.03
CA GLY A 178 1.01 8.01 16.18
C GLY A 178 0.54 7.30 14.91
N TYR A 179 -0.77 7.30 14.60
CA TYR A 179 -1.32 6.64 13.42
C TYR A 179 -0.70 7.18 12.12
N VAL A 180 -0.62 8.51 11.97
CA VAL A 180 -0.05 9.13 10.75
C VAL A 180 1.40 8.68 10.55
N SER A 181 2.19 8.63 11.62
CA SER A 181 3.57 8.16 11.57
C SER A 181 3.68 6.69 11.16
N ARG A 182 2.74 5.83 11.60
CA ARG A 182 2.70 4.42 11.15
C ARG A 182 2.43 4.29 9.66
N VAL A 183 1.52 5.09 9.11
CA VAL A 183 1.22 5.10 7.66
C VAL A 183 2.43 5.57 6.85
N VAL A 184 3.08 6.65 7.27
CA VAL A 184 4.32 7.13 6.62
C VAL A 184 5.42 6.06 6.68
N ALA A 185 5.62 5.42 7.84
CA ALA A 185 6.58 4.33 7.96
C ALA A 185 6.24 3.12 7.07
N SER A 186 4.95 2.81 6.89
CA SER A 186 4.50 1.78 5.94
C SER A 186 4.83 2.15 4.50
N ALA A 187 4.72 3.43 4.11
CA ALA A 187 5.13 3.89 2.79
C ALA A 187 6.63 3.71 2.55
N GLN A 188 7.45 4.09 3.53
CA GLN A 188 8.91 3.90 3.47
C GLN A 188 9.30 2.43 3.37
N ARG A 189 8.60 1.54 4.11
CA ARG A 189 8.79 0.09 4.00
C ARG A 189 8.41 -0.43 2.62
N ASN A 190 7.22 -0.05 2.11
CA ASN A 190 6.78 -0.44 0.77
C ASN A 190 7.79 -0.02 -0.31
N ALA A 191 8.33 1.20 -0.23
CA ALA A 191 9.35 1.69 -1.16
C ALA A 191 10.65 0.86 -1.12
N ARG A 192 11.05 0.37 0.06
CA ARG A 192 12.23 -0.50 0.22
C ARG A 192 11.97 -1.94 -0.27
N GLU A 193 10.75 -2.45 -0.07
CA GLU A 193 10.36 -3.80 -0.46
C GLU A 193 10.02 -3.91 -1.95
N GLY A 194 9.52 -2.84 -2.57
CA GLY A 194 9.19 -2.77 -4.00
C GLY A 194 10.26 -2.12 -4.88
N GLY A 195 11.30 -1.50 -4.30
CA GLY A 195 12.27 -0.67 -5.01
C GLY A 195 13.67 -1.27 -5.08
N VAL A 196 14.27 -1.19 -6.27
CA VAL A 196 15.73 -1.31 -6.47
C VAL A 196 16.40 -0.28 -5.55
N LYS A 197 17.32 -0.74 -4.69
CA LYS A 197 18.04 0.16 -3.78
C LYS A 197 18.83 1.20 -4.60
N PRO A 198 18.76 2.50 -4.26
CA PRO A 198 19.60 3.49 -4.91
C PRO A 198 21.07 3.15 -4.67
N ILE A 199 21.91 3.31 -5.72
CA ILE A 199 23.36 3.17 -5.59
C ILE A 199 23.85 4.32 -4.69
N PRO A 200 24.58 4.04 -3.59
CA PRO A 200 25.11 5.09 -2.74
C PRO A 200 26.12 5.93 -3.52
N VAL A 201 25.99 7.25 -3.45
CA VAL A 201 26.99 8.18 -4.00
C VAL A 201 28.19 8.17 -3.06
N VAL A 202 29.30 7.59 -3.50
CA VAL A 202 30.62 7.79 -2.86
C VAL A 202 31.14 9.14 -3.34
N ARG A 203 31.48 10.04 -2.40
CA ARG A 203 32.12 11.31 -2.75
C ARG A 203 33.58 11.05 -3.06
N ASP A 204 34.03 11.49 -4.23
CA ASP A 204 35.45 11.56 -4.53
C ASP A 204 36.08 12.62 -3.63
N VAL A 205 36.77 12.19 -2.56
CA VAL A 205 37.64 13.07 -1.79
C VAL A 205 38.98 13.11 -2.52
N PRO A 206 39.42 14.27 -3.04
CA PRO A 206 40.74 14.38 -3.65
C PRO A 206 41.80 13.94 -2.63
N PRO A 207 42.82 13.17 -3.02
CA PRO A 207 43.91 12.82 -2.12
C PRO A 207 44.47 14.11 -1.51
N PRO A 208 44.76 14.14 -0.20
CA PRO A 208 45.33 15.33 0.40
C PRO A 208 46.59 15.71 -0.36
N ALA A 209 46.61 16.95 -0.87
CA ALA A 209 47.79 17.50 -1.52
C ALA A 209 48.96 17.36 -0.55
N ARG A 210 50.03 16.66 -0.96
CA ARG A 210 51.28 16.62 -0.21
C ARG A 210 51.76 18.05 -0.05
N GLN A 211 51.54 18.63 1.13
CA GLN A 211 52.20 19.86 1.53
C GLN A 211 53.70 19.55 1.55
N ARG A 212 54.42 20.01 0.53
CA ARG A 212 55.86 20.18 0.61
C ARG A 212 56.10 21.16 1.75
N ARG A 213 56.55 20.65 2.89
CA ARG A 213 57.14 21.49 3.95
C ARG A 213 58.34 22.20 3.35
N MET A 214 58.23 23.50 3.15
CA MET A 214 59.40 24.37 3.21
C MET A 214 59.40 24.96 4.61
N ASP A 215 60.29 24.48 5.45
CA ASP A 215 60.55 25.07 6.75
C ASP A 215 61.40 26.33 6.53
N ALA A 216 60.86 27.49 6.86
CA ALA A 216 61.64 28.69 7.15
C ALA A 216 60.90 29.51 8.21
N ALA A 217 61.57 29.64 9.36
CA ALA A 217 61.13 30.35 10.55
C ALA A 217 61.04 31.87 10.34
N ALA A 218 60.12 32.52 11.05
CA ALA A 218 60.38 33.75 11.84
C ALA A 218 59.09 34.30 12.51
N THR A 219 59.13 34.34 13.86
CA THR A 219 58.66 35.39 14.79
C THR A 219 57.21 35.96 14.75
N THR A 220 56.54 35.81 15.90
CA THR A 220 55.32 36.49 16.43
C THR A 220 55.65 37.86 17.10
N PRO A 221 54.71 38.67 17.70
CA PRO A 221 53.23 38.81 17.67
C PRO A 221 52.76 40.32 17.60
N PRO A 222 51.65 40.79 18.23
CA PRO A 222 50.24 40.74 17.82
C PRO A 222 49.60 42.15 17.63
N GLU A 223 48.46 42.30 16.94
CA GLU A 223 47.60 43.47 17.21
C GLU A 223 46.09 43.28 16.98
N ARG A 224 45.36 43.66 18.05
CA ARG A 224 44.00 44.20 18.23
C ARG A 224 42.84 43.79 17.32
N ALA A 225 41.82 43.32 18.04
CA ALA A 225 40.41 43.43 17.72
C ALA A 225 39.98 44.84 17.27
N ARG A 226 39.25 44.90 16.15
CA ARG A 226 38.22 45.92 15.92
C ARG A 226 37.09 45.36 15.05
N ARG A 227 35.89 45.37 15.63
CA ARG A 227 34.59 45.20 14.97
C ARG A 227 34.23 46.47 14.18
N LEU A 228 33.27 46.30 13.25
CA LEU A 228 32.49 47.25 12.44
C LEU A 228 32.93 47.29 10.96
N ALA A 229 32.08 47.32 9.93
CA ALA A 229 30.72 46.86 9.66
C ALA A 229 30.47 47.03 8.14
N SER A 230 29.82 46.05 7.49
CA SER A 230 28.95 46.10 6.27
C SER A 230 29.52 46.59 4.91
N PRO A 231 28.84 46.38 3.75
CA PRO A 231 27.80 45.41 3.34
C PRO A 231 28.06 44.70 1.98
N ALA A 232 27.13 43.82 1.61
CA ALA A 232 26.61 43.51 0.26
C ALA A 232 27.18 42.32 -0.58
N ALA A 233 26.20 41.48 -0.95
CA ALA A 233 25.93 40.95 -2.29
C ALA A 233 26.17 39.45 -2.58
N SER A 234 25.20 38.93 -3.34
CA SER A 234 25.08 37.63 -4.04
C SER A 234 24.91 36.39 -3.15
N ALA A 235 23.69 35.84 -3.07
CA ALA A 235 23.05 34.98 -4.07
C ALA A 235 23.78 33.65 -4.23
N ASP A 236 23.28 32.61 -3.55
CA ASP A 236 23.04 31.32 -4.20
C ASP A 236 22.04 30.50 -3.38
N ALA A 237 20.96 30.11 -4.06
CA ALA A 237 19.93 29.22 -3.55
C ALA A 237 20.48 27.78 -3.41
N PRO A 238 20.00 26.96 -2.47
CA PRO A 238 20.28 25.54 -2.51
C PRO A 238 19.69 24.96 -3.80
N SER A 239 20.59 24.49 -4.68
CA SER A 239 20.25 23.92 -5.97
C SER A 239 19.45 22.63 -5.80
N CYS A 240 18.17 22.67 -6.21
CA CYS A 240 17.35 21.49 -6.39
C CYS A 240 17.79 20.76 -7.67
N HIS A 241 18.86 19.98 -7.60
CA HIS A 241 19.17 19.02 -8.65
C HIS A 241 18.43 17.71 -8.41
N ALA A 242 17.16 17.67 -8.82
CA ALA A 242 16.47 16.43 -9.17
C ALA A 242 15.61 16.70 -10.40
N ARG A 243 15.89 15.94 -11.47
CA ARG A 243 15.26 16.07 -12.79
C ARG A 243 13.73 15.87 -12.67
N PRO A 244 12.91 16.59 -13.47
CA PRO A 244 11.46 16.43 -13.42
C PRO A 244 11.08 15.07 -13.99
N VAL A 245 10.56 14.17 -13.15
CA VAL A 245 9.83 13.01 -13.66
C VAL A 245 8.44 13.48 -14.04
N VAL A 246 8.27 13.70 -15.34
CA VAL A 246 7.02 14.11 -15.98
C VAL A 246 5.91 13.13 -15.61
N MET A 247 4.87 13.61 -14.91
CA MET A 247 3.58 12.93 -14.88
C MET A 247 2.81 13.38 -16.12
N MET A 248 2.70 12.51 -17.12
CA MET A 248 1.81 12.71 -18.25
C MET A 248 0.36 12.53 -17.76
N CYS A 249 -0.25 13.59 -17.24
CA CYS A 249 -1.71 13.73 -17.18
C CYS A 249 -2.18 14.20 -18.57
N ARG A 250 -2.17 13.32 -19.58
CA ARG A 250 -2.72 13.71 -20.90
C ARG A 250 -4.22 14.02 -20.73
N GLY A 251 -4.63 15.24 -21.07
CA GLY A 251 -6.02 15.67 -21.15
C GLY A 251 -6.64 16.30 -19.89
N LEU A 252 -5.89 16.49 -18.80
CA LEU A 252 -6.41 17.12 -17.58
C LEU A 252 -5.76 18.49 -17.35
N SER A 253 -6.58 19.50 -17.04
CA SER A 253 -6.11 20.81 -16.61
C SER A 253 -5.38 20.72 -15.25
N ALA A 254 -4.48 21.66 -14.99
CA ALA A 254 -3.75 21.75 -13.71
C ALA A 254 -4.69 21.76 -12.48
N SER A 255 -5.93 22.27 -12.63
CA SER A 255 -6.96 22.26 -11.59
C SER A 255 -7.58 20.87 -11.34
N GLN A 256 -7.62 20.00 -12.35
CA GLN A 256 -8.12 18.63 -12.25
C GLN A 256 -7.06 17.68 -11.68
N ALA A 257 -5.80 17.85 -12.09
CA ALA A 257 -4.67 17.11 -11.51
C ALA A 257 -4.52 17.39 -9.99
N LYS A 258 -4.75 18.64 -9.58
CA LYS A 258 -4.71 19.07 -8.17
C LYS A 258 -5.85 18.52 -7.30
N ARG A 259 -6.91 17.98 -7.92
CA ARG A 259 -8.08 17.41 -7.23
C ARG A 259 -8.07 15.88 -7.10
N LEU A 260 -7.29 15.16 -7.92
CA LEU A 260 -7.55 13.73 -8.16
C LEU A 260 -6.38 12.77 -7.92
N CYS A 261 -5.16 13.23 -7.69
CA CYS A 261 -4.05 12.34 -7.35
C CYS A 261 -3.36 12.83 -6.09
N VAL A 262 -3.73 12.24 -4.96
CA VAL A 262 -2.99 12.42 -3.71
C VAL A 262 -1.68 11.65 -3.86
N ARG A 263 -0.56 12.37 -4.05
CA ARG A 263 0.78 11.76 -4.19
C ARG A 263 1.74 12.25 -3.11
N CYS A 264 2.61 11.31 -2.73
CA CYS A 264 3.78 11.41 -1.86
C CYS A 264 3.45 11.32 -0.36
N LEU A 265 3.96 10.29 0.32
CA LEU A 265 4.06 10.25 1.80
C LEU A 265 5.45 10.68 2.31
N ASP A 266 6.41 10.83 1.41
CA ASP A 266 7.76 11.31 1.70
C ASP A 266 8.28 12.18 0.55
N GLN A 267 8.07 13.50 0.65
CA GLN A 267 9.02 14.55 0.22
C GLN A 267 8.87 15.73 1.18
#